data_AF-A0A8T0UFC8-F1
#
_entry.id   AF-A0A8T0UFC8-F1
#
_cell.length_a   1.000
_cell.length_b   1.000
_cell.length_c   1.000
_cell.angle_alpha   90.00
_cell.angle_beta   90.00
_cell.angle_gamma   90.00
#
_symmetry.space_group_name_H-M   'P 1'
#
loop_
_entity.id
_entity.type
_entity.pdbx_description
1 polymer ?
#
loop_
_entity_poly.entity_id
_entity_poly.type
_entity_poly.pdbx_seq_one_letter_code
_entity_poly.pdbx_strand_id
1 'polypeptide(L)'
;MWRCFARTWRLAPDEDTVFRAAIDNRGRLRPPVPAEYFGNCISSVTTGPVRASELLARGHGWAAAAVGRAVAAHTDPEIRARSAAWAAEPTVYTRRRVHW
;
A
#
# COMPACT_ATOMS: atom_id res chain seq x y z
N MET A 1 -12.24 -6.80 -3.12
CA MET A 1 -12.49 -5.39 -2.74
C MET A 1 -11.99 -4.38 -3.76
N TRP A 2 -10.69 -4.33 -4.14
CA TRP A 2 -10.19 -3.32 -5.10
C TRP A 2 -11.02 -3.19 -6.39
N ARG A 3 -11.23 -4.29 -7.10
CA ARG A 3 -12.09 -4.35 -8.29
C ARG A 3 -13.54 -3.94 -8.01
N CYS A 4 -14.07 -4.26 -6.83
CA CYS A 4 -15.44 -3.88 -6.47
C CYS A 4 -15.54 -2.36 -6.30
N PHE A 5 -14.60 -1.72 -5.60
CA PHE A 5 -14.56 -0.27 -5.46
C PHE A 5 -14.41 0.42 -6.82
N ALA A 6 -13.54 -0.08 -7.70
CA ALA A 6 -13.40 0.47 -9.05
C ALA A 6 -14.73 0.46 -9.83
N ARG A 7 -15.54 -0.61 -9.68
CA ARG A 7 -16.89 -0.68 -10.28
C ARG A 7 -17.88 0.26 -9.59
N THR A 8 -17.95 0.21 -8.27
CA THR A 8 -18.94 0.96 -7.48
C THR A 8 -18.74 2.46 -7.62
N TRP A 9 -17.49 2.91 -7.64
CA TRP A 9 -17.14 4.32 -7.80
C TRP A 9 -17.09 4.77 -9.27
N ARG A 10 -17.31 3.85 -10.22
CA ARG A 10 -17.36 4.15 -11.66
C ARG A 10 -16.13 4.93 -12.13
N LEU A 11 -14.94 4.49 -11.70
CA LEU A 11 -13.68 5.11 -12.11
C LEU A 11 -13.62 5.20 -13.64
N ALA A 12 -13.09 6.30 -14.16
CA ALA A 12 -12.97 6.47 -15.60
C ALA A 12 -12.06 5.35 -16.16
N PRO A 13 -12.29 4.83 -17.38
CA PRO A 13 -11.50 3.73 -17.93
C PRO A 13 -9.99 3.98 -17.93
N ASP A 14 -9.60 5.25 -18.10
CA ASP A 14 -8.25 5.76 -18.07
C ASP A 14 -7.83 6.26 -16.68
N GLU A 15 -8.67 6.29 -15.66
CA GLU A 15 -8.23 6.68 -14.33
C GLU A 15 -7.25 5.64 -13.73
N ASP A 16 -6.10 6.11 -13.24
CA ASP A 16 -5.17 5.26 -12.49
C ASP A 16 -5.73 4.98 -11.09
N THR A 17 -5.71 3.71 -10.71
CA THR A 17 -6.07 3.26 -9.37
C THR A 17 -4.95 2.44 -8.76
N VAL A 18 -4.87 2.48 -7.42
CA VAL A 18 -3.93 1.70 -6.63
C VAL A 18 -4.68 0.99 -5.52
N PHE A 19 -4.14 -0.14 -5.06
CA PHE A 19 -4.55 -0.74 -3.80
C PHE A 19 -3.53 -0.38 -2.72
N ARG A 20 -4.02 0.15 -1.60
CA ARG A 20 -3.22 0.55 -0.45
C ARG A 20 -3.65 -0.23 0.79
N ALA A 21 -2.69 -0.84 1.48
CA ALA A 21 -2.94 -1.58 2.72
C ALA A 21 -1.92 -1.21 3.79
N ALA A 22 -2.33 -1.34 5.05
CA ALA A 22 -1.40 -1.33 6.17
C ALA A 22 -0.70 -2.70 6.24
N ILE A 23 0.60 -2.69 6.53
CA ILE A 23 1.42 -3.89 6.69
C ILE A 23 2.18 -3.83 8.00
N ASP A 24 2.21 -4.95 8.74
CA ASP A 24 3.02 -5.11 9.94
C ASP A 24 4.47 -5.43 9.55
N ASN A 25 5.40 -4.62 10.04
CA ASN A 25 6.83 -4.77 9.78
C ASN A 25 7.56 -5.60 10.84
N ARG A 26 6.93 -5.95 11.98
CA ARG A 26 7.62 -6.59 13.11
C ARG A 26 8.40 -7.84 12.70
N GLY A 27 7.73 -8.75 11.97
CA GLY A 27 8.35 -9.97 11.45
C GLY A 27 9.20 -9.79 10.19
N ARG A 28 9.18 -8.61 9.58
CA ARG A 28 9.89 -8.32 8.32
C ARG A 28 11.30 -7.78 8.55
N LEU A 29 11.51 -7.04 9.63
CA LEU A 29 12.82 -6.51 10.00
C LEU A 29 13.79 -7.62 10.46
N ARG A 30 15.10 -7.38 10.31
CA ARG A 30 16.16 -8.24 10.88
C ARG A 30 17.08 -7.41 11.79
N PRO A 31 17.19 -7.76 13.10
CA PRO A 31 16.36 -8.73 13.82
C PRO A 31 14.87 -8.31 13.84
N PRO A 32 13.93 -9.27 14.02
CA PRO A 32 12.51 -8.95 14.12
C PRO A 32 12.23 -8.10 15.36
N VAL A 33 11.23 -7.23 15.27
CA VAL A 33 10.74 -6.45 16.42
C VAL A 33 9.87 -7.36 17.29
N PRO A 34 10.01 -7.33 18.63
CA PRO A 34 9.17 -8.12 19.53
C PRO A 34 7.68 -7.91 19.28
N ALA A 35 6.88 -8.97 19.44
CA ALA A 35 5.43 -8.90 19.26
C ALA A 35 4.78 -7.96 20.30
N GLU A 36 5.39 -7.88 21.48
CA GLU A 36 4.99 -7.07 22.63
C GLU A 36 5.38 -5.59 22.48
N TYR A 37 6.08 -5.22 21.39
CA TYR A 37 6.43 -3.83 21.14
C TYR A 37 5.18 -2.95 21.04
N PHE A 38 5.02 -2.09 22.05
CA PHE A 38 3.87 -1.20 22.22
C PHE A 38 3.71 -0.18 21.09
N GLY A 39 4.81 0.25 20.49
CA GLY A 39 4.80 1.26 19.44
C GLY A 39 4.24 0.75 18.10
N ASN A 40 3.95 1.70 17.21
CA ASN A 40 3.58 1.38 15.84
C ASN A 40 4.79 0.87 15.06
N CYS A 41 4.67 -0.33 14.50
CA CYS A 41 5.64 -0.90 13.56
C CYS A 41 4.91 -1.24 12.25
N ILE A 42 4.11 -0.30 11.76
CA ILE A 42 3.30 -0.48 10.55
C ILE A 42 3.76 0.42 9.43
N SER A 43 3.37 0.08 8.21
CA SER A 43 3.60 0.92 7.06
C SER A 43 2.50 0.79 6.03
N SER A 44 2.47 1.72 5.07
CA SER A 44 1.61 1.62 3.91
C SER A 44 2.35 0.87 2.80
N VAL A 45 1.75 -0.20 2.28
CA VAL A 45 2.15 -0.81 1.01
C VAL A 45 1.14 -0.41 -0.05
N THR A 46 1.62 -0.02 -1.23
CA THR A 46 0.80 0.44 -2.34
C THR A 46 1.20 -0.34 -3.58
N THR A 47 0.23 -0.84 -4.35
CA THR A 47 0.52 -1.41 -5.67
C THR A 47 1.07 -0.34 -6.61
N GLY A 48 1.71 -0.75 -7.70
CA GLY A 48 1.87 0.15 -8.85
C GLY A 48 0.51 0.67 -9.34
N PRO A 49 0.47 1.85 -9.97
CA PRO A 49 -0.73 2.37 -10.61
C PRO A 49 -1.19 1.41 -11.72
N VAL A 50 -2.50 1.19 -11.80
CA VAL A 50 -3.15 0.37 -12.82
C VAL A 50 -4.36 1.13 -13.33
N ARG A 51 -4.54 1.21 -14.65
CA ARG A 51 -5.75 1.81 -15.25
C ARG A 51 -6.99 1.04 -14.80
N ALA A 52 -8.08 1.74 -14.47
CA ALA A 52 -9.31 1.10 -14.02
C ALA A 52 -9.85 0.08 -15.03
N SER A 53 -9.80 0.38 -16.34
CA SER A 53 -10.18 -0.56 -17.40
C SER A 53 -9.38 -1.87 -17.35
N GLU A 54 -8.07 -1.78 -17.21
CA GLU A 54 -7.18 -2.94 -17.09
C GLU A 54 -7.49 -3.74 -15.82
N LEU A 55 -7.63 -3.06 -14.68
CA LEU A 55 -7.95 -3.68 -13.41
C LEU A 55 -9.26 -4.47 -13.51
N LEU A 56 -10.28 -3.93 -14.18
CA LEU A 56 -11.59 -4.56 -14.34
C LEU A 56 -11.58 -5.71 -15.35
N ALA A 57 -10.74 -5.65 -16.38
CA ALA A 57 -10.56 -6.72 -17.35
C ALA A 57 -9.83 -7.95 -16.77
N ARG A 58 -8.82 -7.77 -15.89
CA ARG A 58 -7.85 -8.84 -15.55
C ARG A 58 -8.24 -9.86 -14.46
N GLY A 59 -9.52 -9.98 -14.09
CA GLY A 59 -9.98 -10.95 -13.07
C GLY A 59 -9.38 -10.75 -11.66
N HIS A 60 -9.80 -11.58 -10.70
CA HIS A 60 -9.40 -11.42 -9.29
C HIS A 60 -7.96 -11.90 -9.00
N GLY A 61 -7.53 -13.00 -9.63
CA GLY A 61 -6.21 -13.57 -9.41
C GLY A 61 -5.08 -12.61 -9.80
N TRP A 62 -5.23 -11.91 -10.92
CA TRP A 62 -4.24 -10.91 -11.34
C TRP A 62 -4.15 -9.74 -10.37
N ALA A 63 -5.30 -9.22 -9.91
CA ALA A 63 -5.33 -8.14 -8.93
C ALA A 63 -4.70 -8.56 -7.59
N ALA A 64 -4.97 -9.79 -7.14
CA ALA A 64 -4.34 -10.36 -5.96
C ALA A 64 -2.82 -10.51 -6.15
N ALA A 65 -2.36 -10.94 -7.33
CA ALA A 65 -0.94 -11.04 -7.64
C ALA A 65 -0.24 -9.67 -7.65
N ALA A 66 -0.92 -8.60 -8.11
CA ALA A 66 -0.38 -7.24 -8.02
C ALA A 66 -0.17 -6.79 -6.57
N VAL A 67 -1.14 -7.06 -5.69
CA VAL A 67 -0.99 -6.83 -4.25
C VAL A 67 0.14 -7.68 -3.67
N GLY A 68 0.21 -8.97 -4.03
CA GLY A 68 1.27 -9.88 -3.59
C GLY A 68 2.66 -9.41 -3.97
N ARG A 69 2.86 -8.89 -5.19
CA ARG A 69 4.13 -8.29 -5.62
C ARG A 69 4.52 -7.08 -4.77
N ALA A 70 3.58 -6.19 -4.50
CA ALA A 70 3.83 -5.02 -3.64
C ALA A 70 4.21 -5.45 -2.20
N VAL A 71 3.51 -6.45 -1.67
CA VAL A 71 3.80 -7.04 -0.34
C VAL A 71 5.16 -7.74 -0.32
N ALA A 72 5.56 -8.43 -1.39
CA ALA A 72 6.84 -9.12 -1.49
C ALA A 72 8.02 -8.15 -1.61
N ALA A 73 7.85 -7.03 -2.33
CA ALA A 73 8.86 -5.98 -2.45
C ALA A 73 9.11 -5.25 -1.12
N HIS A 74 8.18 -5.32 -0.17
CA HIS A 74 8.25 -4.65 1.12
C HIS A 74 9.19 -5.36 2.12
N THR A 75 10.49 -5.31 1.84
CA THR A 75 11.56 -6.02 2.54
C THR A 75 12.20 -5.21 3.68
N ASP A 76 13.07 -5.82 4.50
CA ASP A 76 13.81 -5.12 5.57
C ASP A 76 14.62 -3.91 5.04
N PRO A 77 15.46 -4.03 3.99
CA PRO A 77 16.16 -2.88 3.42
C PRO A 77 15.20 -1.76 2.98
N GLU A 78 14.09 -2.10 2.32
CA GLU A 78 13.09 -1.12 1.88
C GLU A 78 12.39 -0.41 3.04
N ILE A 79 12.06 -1.14 4.11
CA ILE A 79 11.49 -0.55 5.32
C ILE A 79 12.46 0.47 5.91
N ARG A 80 13.74 0.09 6.08
CA ARG A 80 14.77 0.95 6.67
C ARG A 80 15.09 2.15 5.78
N ALA A 81 15.19 1.95 4.47
CA ALA A 81 15.41 3.03 3.51
C ALA A 81 14.29 4.07 3.58
N ARG A 82 13.02 3.64 3.61
CA ARG A 82 11.89 4.56 3.73
C ARG A 82 11.87 5.28 5.08
N SER A 83 12.20 4.59 6.17
CA SER A 83 12.32 5.21 7.49
C SER A 83 13.42 6.27 7.53
N ALA A 84 14.58 6.00 6.91
CA ALA A 84 15.69 6.95 6.80
C ALA A 84 15.30 8.16 5.93
N ALA A 85 14.66 7.93 4.79
CA ALA A 85 14.17 9.00 3.92
C ALA A 85 13.17 9.91 4.64
N TRP A 86 12.22 9.34 5.38
CA TRP A 86 11.28 10.13 6.20
C TRP A 86 11.98 10.87 7.35
N ALA A 87 13.01 10.30 7.97
CA ALA A 87 13.76 10.99 9.02
C ALA A 87 14.56 12.19 8.46
N ALA A 88 15.08 12.08 7.23
CA ALA A 88 15.77 13.16 6.54
C ALA A 88 14.80 14.26 6.08
N GLU A 89 13.63 13.88 5.56
CA GLU A 89 12.60 14.81 5.09
C GLU A 89 11.20 14.38 5.60
N PRO A 90 10.83 14.79 6.82
CA PRO A 90 9.59 14.36 7.44
C PRO A 90 8.37 14.90 6.71
N THR A 91 7.56 14.00 6.15
CA THR A 91 6.24 14.35 5.63
C THR A 91 5.19 14.12 6.70
N VAL A 92 4.39 15.16 6.98
CA VAL A 92 3.25 15.09 7.89
C VAL A 92 1.97 14.96 7.07
N TYR A 93 1.18 13.92 7.34
CA TYR A 93 -0.14 13.78 6.73
C TYR A 93 -1.07 14.85 7.31
N THR A 94 -1.41 15.84 6.51
CA THR A 94 -2.44 16.80 6.86
C THR A 94 -3.81 16.21 6.55
N ARG A 95 -4.77 16.42 7.45
CA ARG A 95 -6.15 16.01 7.23
C ARG A 95 -6.71 16.84 6.06
N ARG A 96 -6.91 16.23 4.89
CA ARG A 96 -7.67 16.87 3.81
C ARG A 96 -9.09 17.13 4.31
N ARG A 97 -9.58 18.36 4.13
CA ARG A 97 -11.00 18.68 4.36
C ARG A 97 -11.81 17.87 3.34
N VAL A 98 -12.58 16.92 3.85
CA VAL A 98 -13.58 16.20 3.05
C VAL A 98 -14.80 17.11 3.04
N HIS A 99 -15.09 17.73 1.90
CA HIS A 99 -16.38 18.35 1.66
C HIS A 99 -17.32 17.22 1.28
N TRP A 100 -18.37 17.00 2.09
CA TRP A 100 -19.48 16.12 1.77
C TRP A 100 -20.39 16.79 0.76
#